data_AF-A0A1Z5KCX4-F1
#
_entry.id   AF-A0A1Z5KCX4-F1
#
_cell.length_a   1.000
_cell.length_b   1.000
_cell.length_c   1.000
_cell.angle_alpha   90.00
_cell.angle_beta   90.00
_cell.angle_gamma   90.00
#
_symmetry.space_group_name_H-M   'P 1'
#
loop_
_entity.id
_entity.type
_entity.pdbx_description
1 polymer ?
#
loop_
_entity_poly.entity_id
_entity_poly.type
_entity_poly.pdbx_seq_one_letter_code
_entity_poly.pdbx_strand_id
1 'polypeptide(L)'
;MRSILSSLVRISLLWWVFGDTLEKESIICDVDGDCSSSTEHSPSLSFNLDRFGDLVSTNHPHCVDTNERDCPMKALLNACVKTPEVMLEECPFSCGLCNNYDAETSQVKTCYGDLQNVNNNPGVLQVIRQTQHYMMHQVFVNETYAKIRSSCKNRHVNCSQWAWEGECEKNPQYMKKECAPACQTCHWLDIRIRCPFDESLAKESTTWSEPGDLDRFFWSVVRNDTVGKLYGLKVLSGPAEAIEPDGRPGSWVLQLDHFLSAMECERLIDLGHELGFQRSKDIGRIKYDGSTESYESKSRTSSTAWCTESSVCGKDVIQQKVIQRIEQLIQIPINNSEALQLLRYEENQYYKVHHDYTPLHAGSMAGVRILTVFLYLNDDHLEGGGTNFPAIHNLTVVPKQGRAILWPSVLNDEPGQIDVRTEHQALPVERGVKYAANAWIHERDFRTPLHMGCGV
;
A
#
# COMPACT_ATOMS: atom_id res chain seq x y z
N MET A 1 41.80 -43.18 -11.00
CA MET A 1 41.51 -42.77 -12.40
C MET A 1 41.05 -41.32 -12.37
N ARG A 2 41.59 -40.52 -13.29
CA ARG A 2 41.43 -39.07 -13.51
C ARG A 2 39.93 -38.67 -13.49
N SER A 3 39.50 -37.61 -12.76
CA SER A 3 39.44 -36.19 -13.19
C SER A 3 38.74 -36.05 -14.57
N ILE A 4 37.74 -35.21 -14.85
CA ILE A 4 37.56 -33.79 -14.53
C ILE A 4 36.34 -33.28 -15.37
N LEU A 5 35.66 -32.23 -14.89
CA LEU A 5 34.89 -31.16 -15.59
C LEU A 5 33.64 -31.43 -16.47
N SER A 6 32.61 -30.64 -16.12
CA SER A 6 31.58 -29.94 -16.91
C SER A 6 31.56 -30.10 -18.43
N SER A 7 30.36 -30.10 -19.02
CA SER A 7 29.94 -29.08 -20.00
C SER A 7 28.44 -29.14 -20.31
N LEU A 8 27.84 -27.95 -20.34
CA LEU A 8 26.51 -27.63 -20.85
C LEU A 8 26.29 -28.17 -22.26
N VAL A 9 25.08 -28.63 -22.58
CA VAL A 9 24.55 -28.55 -23.95
C VAL A 9 23.62 -27.35 -24.01
N ARG A 10 24.11 -26.29 -24.68
CA ARG A 10 23.34 -25.10 -25.05
C ARG A 10 22.16 -25.52 -25.94
N ILE A 11 20.94 -25.19 -25.52
CA ILE A 11 19.84 -24.99 -26.45
C ILE A 11 20.04 -23.58 -27.02
N SER A 12 20.61 -23.49 -28.23
CA SER A 12 20.65 -22.23 -28.97
C SER A 12 19.30 -22.03 -29.64
N LEU A 13 18.44 -21.19 -29.04
CA LEU A 13 17.27 -20.65 -29.75
C LEU A 13 17.76 -19.53 -30.67
N LEU A 14 17.92 -19.83 -31.96
CA LEU A 14 18.07 -18.80 -32.99
C LEU A 14 16.68 -18.38 -33.44
N TRP A 15 16.29 -17.15 -33.12
CA TRP A 15 15.10 -16.51 -33.65
C TRP A 15 15.50 -15.80 -34.95
N TRP A 16 14.89 -16.18 -36.07
CA TRP A 16 14.91 -15.38 -37.29
C TRP A 16 13.51 -14.82 -37.51
N VAL A 17 13.40 -13.50 -37.71
CA VAL A 17 12.15 -12.84 -38.07
C VAL A 17 12.11 -12.70 -39.59
N PHE A 18 11.20 -13.42 -40.24
CA PHE A 18 10.73 -13.10 -41.59
C PHE A 18 9.20 -13.10 -41.56
N GLY A 19 8.60 -11.91 -41.41
CA GLY A 19 7.14 -11.74 -41.40
C GLY A 19 6.42 -12.20 -40.12
N ASP A 20 5.09 -12.12 -40.13
CA ASP A 20 4.19 -12.23 -38.95
C ASP A 20 3.93 -13.67 -38.45
N THR A 21 4.85 -14.62 -38.64
CA THR A 21 4.69 -16.00 -38.15
C THR A 21 5.96 -16.54 -37.51
N LEU A 22 5.82 -17.15 -36.33
CA LEU A 22 6.88 -17.88 -35.62
C LEU A 22 6.80 -19.37 -35.98
N GLU A 23 7.79 -19.88 -36.72
CA GLU A 23 7.94 -21.32 -36.99
C GLU A 23 8.94 -21.95 -36.00
N LYS A 24 8.64 -23.19 -35.57
CA LYS A 24 9.48 -23.97 -34.65
C LYS A 24 9.84 -25.29 -35.31
N GLU A 25 11.09 -25.44 -35.75
CA GLU A 25 11.64 -26.75 -36.12
C GLU A 25 12.32 -27.38 -34.91
N SER A 26 12.04 -28.67 -34.68
CA SER A 26 12.75 -29.49 -33.69
C SER A 26 13.35 -30.71 -34.37
N ILE A 27 14.67 -30.85 -34.26
CA ILE A 27 15.43 -32.01 -34.71
C ILE A 27 15.58 -32.98 -33.54
N ILE A 28 15.14 -34.22 -33.71
CA ILE A 28 15.30 -35.30 -32.72
C ILE A 28 16.26 -36.32 -33.31
N CYS A 29 17.32 -36.64 -32.56
CA CYS A 29 18.30 -37.65 -32.92
C CYS A 29 18.31 -38.72 -31.83
N ASP A 30 18.40 -39.99 -32.23
CA ASP A 30 18.50 -41.10 -31.28
C ASP A 30 19.97 -41.41 -30.93
N VAL A 31 20.19 -42.26 -29.91
CA VAL A 31 21.51 -42.58 -29.34
C VAL A 31 22.51 -43.21 -30.32
N ASP A 32 22.04 -43.73 -31.46
CA ASP A 32 22.88 -44.29 -32.53
C ASP A 32 23.16 -43.31 -33.69
N GLY A 33 22.73 -42.03 -33.57
CA GLY A 33 23.14 -40.96 -34.47
C GLY A 33 22.35 -40.82 -35.78
N ASP A 34 21.25 -41.55 -35.94
CA ASP A 34 20.29 -41.29 -37.02
C ASP A 34 19.34 -40.15 -36.61
N CYS A 35 19.35 -39.07 -37.39
CA CYS A 35 18.48 -37.91 -37.20
C CYS A 35 17.45 -37.85 -38.34
N SER A 36 16.17 -37.74 -37.99
CA SER A 36 15.09 -37.54 -38.96
C SER A 36 14.39 -36.20 -38.72
N SER A 37 14.10 -35.48 -39.79
CA SER A 37 13.26 -34.28 -39.73
C SER A 37 11.79 -34.72 -39.72
N SER A 38 11.07 -34.32 -38.68
CA SER A 38 9.61 -34.41 -38.66
C SER A 38 9.05 -32.99 -38.70
N THR A 39 8.38 -32.66 -39.79
CA THR A 39 7.52 -31.48 -39.87
C THR A 39 6.18 -31.85 -39.27
N GLU A 40 6.04 -31.68 -37.96
CA GLU A 40 4.70 -31.62 -37.37
C GLU A 40 4.08 -30.28 -37.74
N HIS A 41 3.14 -30.31 -38.69
CA HIS A 41 2.14 -29.26 -38.79
C HIS A 41 1.34 -29.27 -37.50
N SER A 42 1.72 -28.38 -36.57
CA SER A 42 0.82 -27.96 -35.51
C SER A 42 -0.43 -27.44 -36.21
N PRO A 43 -1.61 -28.07 -36.03
CA PRO A 43 -2.83 -27.40 -36.46
C PRO A 43 -2.84 -26.09 -35.68
N SER A 44 -2.94 -24.97 -36.39
CA SER A 44 -3.34 -23.74 -35.77
C SER A 44 -4.60 -24.07 -34.98
N LEU A 45 -4.52 -24.03 -33.66
CA LEU A 45 -5.70 -23.97 -32.80
C LEU A 45 -6.29 -22.57 -33.03
N SER A 46 -6.86 -22.39 -34.22
CA SER A 46 -8.09 -21.66 -34.36
C SER A 46 -9.06 -22.37 -33.41
N PHE A 47 -9.14 -21.87 -32.18
CA PHE A 47 -10.22 -22.21 -31.29
C PHE A 47 -11.48 -21.77 -32.02
N ASN A 48 -12.11 -22.73 -32.67
CA ASN A 48 -13.39 -22.55 -33.29
C ASN A 48 -14.39 -22.38 -32.13
N LEU A 49 -14.59 -21.12 -31.74
CA LEU A 49 -15.58 -20.67 -30.75
C LEU A 49 -17.00 -21.16 -31.09
N ASP A 50 -17.22 -21.63 -32.31
CA ASP A 50 -18.51 -22.13 -32.79
C ASP A 50 -18.87 -23.54 -32.29
N ARG A 51 -17.96 -24.33 -31.70
CA ARG A 51 -18.32 -25.65 -31.11
C ARG A 51 -18.71 -25.63 -29.64
N PHE A 52 -18.47 -24.52 -28.94
CA PHE A 52 -19.01 -24.27 -27.59
C PHE A 52 -20.22 -23.32 -27.60
N GLY A 53 -20.50 -22.68 -28.74
CA GLY A 53 -21.65 -21.79 -28.92
C GLY A 53 -23.01 -22.48 -28.82
N ASP A 54 -23.07 -23.78 -29.13
CA ASP A 54 -24.35 -24.52 -29.23
C ASP A 54 -24.69 -25.39 -28.01
N LEU A 55 -23.91 -25.33 -26.92
CA LEU A 55 -24.18 -26.08 -25.68
C LEU A 55 -24.44 -25.21 -24.45
N VAL A 56 -24.48 -23.88 -24.59
CA VAL A 56 -25.12 -23.03 -23.59
C VAL A 56 -26.62 -23.06 -23.84
N SER A 57 -27.27 -24.13 -23.41
CA SER A 57 -28.73 -24.13 -23.32
C SER A 57 -29.13 -22.97 -22.42
N THR A 58 -29.81 -21.99 -23.01
CA THR A 58 -30.48 -20.88 -22.31
C THR A 58 -31.64 -21.36 -21.42
N ASN A 59 -31.82 -22.67 -21.25
CA ASN A 59 -32.75 -23.30 -20.33
C ASN A 59 -32.16 -24.61 -19.79
N HIS A 60 -31.19 -24.55 -18.88
CA HIS A 60 -30.96 -25.68 -17.98
C HIS A 60 -31.83 -25.45 -16.73
N PRO A 61 -32.87 -26.26 -16.47
CA PRO A 61 -33.83 -25.98 -15.39
C PRO A 61 -33.25 -25.99 -13.97
N HIS A 62 -31.99 -26.40 -13.80
CA HIS A 62 -31.29 -26.44 -12.52
C HIS A 62 -29.79 -26.18 -12.73
N CYS A 63 -29.36 -24.93 -12.60
CA CYS A 63 -27.94 -24.56 -12.54
C CYS A 63 -27.42 -24.66 -11.10
N VAL A 64 -27.51 -25.87 -10.53
CA VAL A 64 -27.12 -26.14 -9.15
C VAL A 64 -26.19 -27.34 -9.16
N ASP A 65 -25.11 -27.24 -8.40
CA ASP A 65 -24.27 -28.40 -8.13
C ASP A 65 -25.08 -29.42 -7.33
N THR A 66 -25.08 -30.67 -7.80
CA THR A 66 -25.74 -31.79 -7.10
C THR A 66 -25.24 -31.97 -5.67
N ASN A 67 -23.99 -31.56 -5.40
CA ASN A 67 -23.41 -31.51 -4.06
C ASN A 67 -22.63 -30.22 -3.83
N GLU A 68 -23.26 -29.27 -3.12
CA GLU A 68 -22.70 -27.94 -2.83
C GLU A 68 -21.37 -27.94 -2.04
N ARG A 69 -21.00 -29.05 -1.40
CA ARG A 69 -19.72 -29.18 -0.66
C ARG A 69 -18.63 -29.84 -1.48
N ASP A 70 -18.98 -30.86 -2.25
CA ASP A 70 -18.02 -31.69 -2.98
C ASP A 70 -17.68 -31.10 -4.35
N CYS A 71 -18.66 -30.50 -5.03
CA CYS A 71 -18.48 -29.91 -6.36
C CYS A 71 -17.42 -28.78 -6.39
N PRO A 72 -17.40 -27.82 -5.45
CA PRO A 72 -16.34 -26.81 -5.41
C PRO A 72 -14.95 -27.42 -5.21
N MET A 73 -14.84 -28.48 -4.39
CA MET A 73 -13.58 -29.16 -4.11
C MET A 73 -13.09 -30.00 -5.29
N LYS A 74 -13.98 -30.73 -5.96
CA LYS A 74 -13.67 -31.45 -7.20
C LYS A 74 -13.25 -30.50 -8.32
N ALA A 75 -13.95 -29.38 -8.46
CA ALA A 75 -13.61 -28.36 -9.43
C ALA A 75 -12.23 -27.72 -9.14
N LEU A 76 -11.93 -27.45 -7.85
CA LEU A 76 -10.60 -27.00 -7.38
C LEU A 76 -9.49 -28.02 -7.71
N LEU A 77 -9.79 -29.32 -7.67
CA LEU A 77 -8.86 -30.40 -8.03
C LEU A 77 -8.75 -30.68 -9.55
N ASN A 78 -9.26 -29.74 -10.36
CA ASN A 78 -9.24 -29.76 -11.83
C ASN A 78 -10.10 -30.87 -12.44
N ALA A 79 -11.11 -31.35 -11.73
CA ALA A 79 -12.02 -32.38 -12.25
C ALA A 79 -12.83 -31.89 -13.47
N CYS A 80 -13.10 -30.59 -13.57
CA CYS A 80 -13.82 -30.01 -14.72
C CYS A 80 -13.11 -30.26 -16.07
N VAL A 81 -11.79 -30.42 -16.04
CA VAL A 81 -10.96 -30.72 -17.21
C VAL A 81 -10.65 -32.20 -17.31
N LYS A 82 -10.39 -32.86 -16.17
CA LYS A 82 -9.98 -34.27 -16.12
C LYS A 82 -11.14 -35.24 -16.36
N THR A 83 -12.34 -34.88 -15.93
CA THR A 83 -13.56 -35.71 -15.98
C THR A 83 -14.75 -34.85 -16.40
N PRO A 84 -14.73 -34.28 -17.62
CA PRO A 84 -15.72 -33.32 -18.05
C PRO A 84 -17.13 -33.90 -18.08
N GLU A 85 -17.30 -35.16 -18.49
CA GLU A 85 -18.60 -35.84 -18.58
C GLU A 85 -19.31 -35.92 -17.21
N VAL A 86 -18.58 -36.29 -16.16
CA VAL A 86 -19.10 -36.39 -14.78
C VAL A 86 -19.39 -35.00 -14.21
N MET A 87 -18.49 -34.05 -14.45
CA MET A 87 -18.63 -32.70 -13.90
C MET A 87 -19.70 -31.88 -14.62
N LEU A 88 -19.98 -32.18 -15.89
CA LEU A 88 -21.08 -31.60 -16.67
C LEU A 88 -22.45 -31.97 -16.08
N GLU A 89 -22.58 -33.18 -15.57
CA GLU A 89 -23.84 -33.69 -15.01
C GLU A 89 -23.98 -33.33 -13.52
N GLU A 90 -22.91 -33.49 -12.74
CA GLU A 90 -22.98 -33.34 -11.27
C GLU A 90 -22.70 -31.91 -10.79
N CYS A 91 -21.81 -31.17 -11.45
CA CYS A 91 -21.25 -29.93 -10.93
C CYS A 91 -21.23 -28.78 -11.96
N PRO A 92 -22.36 -28.53 -12.67
CA PRO A 92 -22.39 -27.58 -13.78
C PRO A 92 -22.15 -26.12 -13.34
N PHE A 93 -22.47 -25.79 -12.07
CA PHE A 93 -22.22 -24.46 -11.51
C PHE A 93 -20.75 -24.29 -11.08
N SER A 94 -20.21 -25.25 -10.34
CA SER A 94 -18.79 -25.24 -9.92
C SER A 94 -17.80 -25.31 -11.09
N CYS A 95 -18.20 -25.88 -12.24
CA CYS A 95 -17.37 -25.89 -13.45
C CYS A 95 -17.65 -24.74 -14.42
N GLY A 96 -18.51 -23.79 -14.07
CA GLY A 96 -18.79 -22.60 -14.88
C GLY A 96 -19.50 -22.90 -16.21
N LEU A 97 -20.21 -24.02 -16.29
CA LEU A 97 -20.91 -24.49 -17.49
C LEU A 97 -22.30 -23.84 -17.64
N CYS A 98 -22.85 -23.33 -16.54
CA CYS A 98 -24.06 -22.54 -16.52
C CYS A 98 -23.90 -21.38 -15.53
N ASN A 99 -24.67 -20.32 -15.74
CA ASN A 99 -24.77 -19.19 -14.83
C ASN A 99 -26.15 -19.23 -14.16
N ASN A 100 -26.19 -18.99 -12.84
CA ASN A 100 -27.42 -18.64 -12.14
C ASN A 100 -27.84 -17.22 -12.55
N TYR A 101 -28.18 -17.07 -13.83
CA TYR A 101 -28.74 -15.86 -14.40
C TYR A 101 -30.18 -15.74 -13.90
N ASP A 102 -30.39 -14.78 -13.02
CA ASP A 102 -31.73 -14.40 -12.60
C ASP A 102 -32.32 -13.45 -13.65
N ALA A 103 -33.30 -13.95 -14.40
CA ALA A 103 -33.97 -13.19 -15.46
C ALA A 103 -34.81 -12.03 -14.92
N GLU A 104 -35.24 -12.06 -13.64
CA GLU A 104 -36.03 -11.00 -13.03
C GLU A 104 -35.15 -9.82 -12.62
N THR A 105 -33.96 -10.08 -12.08
CA THR A 105 -33.02 -9.05 -11.60
C THR A 105 -31.91 -8.70 -12.61
N SER A 106 -31.78 -9.47 -13.70
CA SER A 106 -30.67 -9.35 -14.66
C SER A 106 -29.28 -9.49 -14.02
N GLN A 107 -29.16 -10.36 -13.00
CA GLN A 107 -27.94 -10.60 -12.22
C GLN A 107 -27.42 -12.03 -12.36
N VAL A 108 -26.11 -12.21 -12.21
CA VAL A 108 -25.46 -13.52 -12.21
C VAL A 108 -24.76 -13.76 -10.88
N LYS A 109 -25.09 -14.86 -10.21
CA LYS A 109 -24.33 -15.35 -9.05
C LYS A 109 -23.02 -15.98 -9.49
N THR A 110 -21.92 -15.56 -8.86
CA THR A 110 -20.56 -16.00 -9.20
C THR A 110 -19.89 -16.71 -8.03
N CYS A 111 -18.84 -17.50 -8.28
CA CYS A 111 -18.02 -18.14 -7.24
C CYS A 111 -16.86 -17.24 -6.76
N TYR A 112 -16.79 -15.99 -7.24
CA TYR A 112 -15.65 -15.09 -7.04
C TYR A 112 -16.07 -13.72 -6.51
N GLY A 113 -17.03 -13.66 -5.59
CA GLY A 113 -17.42 -12.43 -4.90
C GLY A 113 -18.89 -12.08 -5.08
N ASP A 114 -19.17 -10.78 -5.22
CA ASP A 114 -20.52 -10.26 -5.31
C ASP A 114 -21.23 -10.72 -6.60
N LEU A 115 -22.56 -10.73 -6.54
CA LEU A 115 -23.44 -10.91 -7.71
C LEU A 115 -23.08 -9.88 -8.78
N GLN A 116 -23.08 -10.25 -10.06
CA GLN A 116 -22.71 -9.34 -11.14
C GLN A 116 -23.93 -8.93 -11.97
N ASN A 117 -24.13 -7.64 -12.17
CA ASN A 117 -25.17 -7.09 -13.04
C ASN A 117 -24.78 -7.33 -14.50
N VAL A 118 -25.72 -7.86 -15.28
CA VAL A 118 -25.56 -8.07 -16.73
C VAL A 118 -26.13 -6.92 -17.53
N ASN A 119 -27.19 -6.27 -17.01
CA ASN A 119 -27.90 -5.17 -17.67
C ASN A 119 -28.34 -5.51 -19.12
N ASN A 120 -28.64 -6.78 -19.40
CA ASN A 120 -28.93 -7.29 -20.74
C ASN A 120 -27.86 -6.96 -21.81
N ASN A 121 -26.60 -6.78 -21.41
CA ASN A 121 -25.49 -6.51 -22.31
C ASN A 121 -24.69 -7.80 -22.59
N PRO A 122 -24.69 -8.32 -23.84
CA PRO A 122 -23.94 -9.52 -24.22
C PRO A 122 -22.43 -9.43 -23.95
N GLY A 123 -21.86 -8.22 -24.02
CA GLY A 123 -20.45 -7.99 -23.74
C GLY A 123 -20.11 -8.20 -22.25
N VAL A 124 -21.04 -7.88 -21.35
CA VAL A 124 -20.87 -8.13 -19.91
C VAL A 124 -20.94 -9.62 -19.60
N LEU A 125 -21.84 -10.35 -20.28
CA LEU A 125 -21.88 -11.82 -20.18
C LEU A 125 -20.56 -12.45 -20.64
N GLN A 126 -19.94 -11.91 -21.68
CA GLN A 126 -18.63 -12.37 -22.13
C GLN A 126 -17.55 -12.15 -21.06
N VAL A 127 -17.51 -10.98 -20.42
CA VAL A 127 -16.59 -10.71 -19.31
C VAL A 127 -16.83 -11.67 -18.15
N ILE A 128 -18.07 -11.95 -17.78
CA ILE A 128 -18.41 -12.92 -16.72
C ILE A 128 -17.86 -14.32 -17.06
N ARG A 129 -18.05 -14.79 -18.30
CA ARG A 129 -17.53 -16.09 -18.77
C ARG A 129 -15.99 -16.13 -18.75
N GLN A 130 -15.34 -15.08 -19.22
CA GLN A 130 -13.88 -14.96 -19.18
C GLN A 130 -13.37 -14.95 -17.73
N THR A 131 -14.07 -14.26 -16.84
CA THR A 131 -13.74 -14.23 -15.40
C THR A 131 -13.86 -15.62 -14.78
N GLN A 132 -14.93 -16.35 -15.07
CA GLN A 132 -15.09 -17.74 -14.61
C GLN A 132 -13.94 -18.62 -15.09
N HIS A 133 -13.62 -18.55 -16.38
CA HIS A 133 -12.52 -19.31 -16.96
C HIS A 133 -11.18 -18.99 -16.27
N TYR A 134 -10.87 -17.70 -16.08
CA TYR A 134 -9.67 -17.25 -15.37
C TYR A 134 -9.62 -17.79 -13.93
N MET A 135 -10.71 -17.70 -13.18
CA MET A 135 -10.76 -18.19 -11.80
C MET A 135 -10.55 -19.71 -11.72
N MET A 136 -11.23 -20.48 -12.57
CA MET A 136 -11.20 -21.94 -12.54
C MET A 136 -9.87 -22.51 -13.04
N HIS A 137 -9.31 -21.95 -14.12
CA HIS A 137 -8.15 -22.55 -14.81
C HIS A 137 -6.82 -21.88 -14.49
N GLN A 138 -6.82 -20.72 -13.83
CA GLN A 138 -5.59 -20.05 -13.40
C GLN A 138 -5.54 -19.94 -11.88
N VAL A 139 -6.50 -19.25 -11.26
CA VAL A 139 -6.41 -18.84 -9.85
C VAL A 139 -6.59 -20.00 -8.87
N PHE A 140 -7.55 -20.88 -9.13
CA PHE A 140 -7.88 -21.99 -8.25
C PHE A 140 -6.89 -23.16 -8.34
N VAL A 141 -6.32 -23.40 -9.52
CA VAL A 141 -5.41 -24.54 -9.75
C VAL A 141 -3.93 -24.23 -9.56
N ASN A 142 -3.51 -22.97 -9.68
CA ASN A 142 -2.09 -22.60 -9.60
C ASN A 142 -1.67 -22.23 -8.16
N GLU A 143 -0.60 -22.87 -7.68
CA GLU A 143 -0.02 -22.65 -6.35
C GLU A 143 0.51 -21.23 -6.12
N THR A 144 0.92 -20.51 -7.18
CA THR A 144 1.34 -19.10 -7.06
C THR A 144 0.23 -18.22 -6.45
N TYR A 145 -1.04 -18.59 -6.64
CA TYR A 145 -2.18 -17.86 -6.13
C TYR A 145 -2.60 -18.29 -4.72
N ALA A 146 -2.00 -19.33 -4.12
CA ALA A 146 -2.48 -19.95 -2.88
C ALA A 146 -2.69 -18.95 -1.73
N LYS A 147 -1.81 -17.96 -1.59
CA LYS A 147 -1.89 -16.92 -0.54
C LYS A 147 -3.00 -15.90 -0.74
N ILE A 148 -3.37 -15.63 -2.00
CA ILE A 148 -4.33 -14.57 -2.35
C ILE A 148 -5.67 -15.11 -2.85
N ARG A 149 -5.76 -16.42 -3.12
CA ARG A 149 -6.92 -17.10 -3.70
C ARG A 149 -8.23 -16.80 -2.99
N SER A 150 -8.22 -16.84 -1.66
CA SER A 150 -9.39 -16.57 -0.81
C SER A 150 -9.89 -15.11 -0.90
N SER A 151 -9.02 -14.22 -1.35
CA SER A 151 -9.25 -12.78 -1.35
C SER A 151 -9.45 -12.22 -2.75
N CYS A 152 -9.18 -13.00 -3.80
CA CYS A 152 -9.50 -12.60 -5.15
C CYS A 152 -11.01 -12.69 -5.40
N LYS A 153 -11.68 -11.55 -5.22
CA LYS A 153 -13.13 -11.41 -5.34
C LYS A 153 -13.48 -10.09 -6.02
N ASN A 154 -14.56 -10.10 -6.81
CA ASN A 154 -15.26 -8.89 -7.19
C ASN A 154 -16.03 -8.38 -5.95
N ARG A 155 -15.76 -7.15 -5.55
CA ARG A 155 -16.33 -6.49 -4.36
C ARG A 155 -17.40 -5.45 -4.71
N HIS A 156 -17.86 -5.49 -5.96
CA HIS A 156 -18.93 -4.65 -6.43
C HIS A 156 -19.76 -5.38 -7.49
N VAL A 157 -21.06 -5.06 -7.52
CA VAL A 157 -22.01 -5.70 -8.44
C VAL A 157 -21.79 -5.33 -9.91
N ASN A 158 -21.06 -4.25 -10.18
CA ASN A 158 -20.77 -3.77 -11.53
C ASN A 158 -19.33 -4.07 -11.98
N CYS A 159 -18.57 -4.89 -11.28
CA CYS A 159 -17.17 -5.17 -11.68
C CYS A 159 -17.07 -5.68 -13.13
N SER A 160 -17.95 -6.61 -13.54
CA SER A 160 -17.98 -7.10 -14.92
C SER A 160 -18.42 -6.05 -15.94
N GLN A 161 -19.34 -5.15 -15.57
CA GLN A 161 -19.76 -4.02 -16.42
C GLN A 161 -18.60 -3.04 -16.63
N TRP A 162 -17.95 -2.61 -15.54
CA TRP A 162 -16.83 -1.68 -15.60
C TRP A 162 -15.62 -2.25 -16.35
N ALA A 163 -15.34 -3.54 -16.15
CA ALA A 163 -14.31 -4.22 -16.93
C ALA A 163 -14.65 -4.22 -18.43
N TRP A 164 -15.91 -4.45 -18.80
CA TRP A 164 -16.37 -4.33 -20.19
C TRP A 164 -16.23 -2.90 -20.76
N GLU A 165 -16.43 -1.87 -19.93
CA GLU A 165 -16.25 -0.46 -20.28
C GLU A 165 -14.78 -0.01 -20.38
N GLY A 166 -13.83 -0.92 -20.12
CA GLY A 166 -12.38 -0.65 -20.15
C GLY A 166 -11.85 0.03 -18.89
N GLU A 167 -12.55 -0.07 -17.76
CA GLU A 167 -12.08 0.50 -16.49
C GLU A 167 -10.86 -0.23 -15.94
N CYS A 168 -10.59 -1.46 -16.36
CA CYS A 168 -9.36 -2.18 -15.98
C CYS A 168 -8.09 -1.41 -16.41
N GLU A 169 -8.18 -0.63 -17.50
CA GLU A 169 -7.14 0.20 -18.08
C GLU A 169 -7.28 1.67 -17.69
N LYS A 170 -8.53 2.19 -17.65
CA LYS A 170 -8.80 3.60 -17.30
C LYS A 170 -8.67 3.89 -15.79
N ASN A 171 -9.03 2.91 -14.95
CA ASN A 171 -8.98 3.00 -13.49
C ASN A 171 -8.31 1.75 -12.88
N PRO A 172 -7.05 1.47 -13.23
CA PRO A 172 -6.38 0.23 -12.88
C PRO A 172 -6.16 0.07 -11.38
N GLN A 173 -5.99 1.17 -10.63
CA GLN A 173 -5.72 1.11 -9.18
C GLN A 173 -6.91 0.54 -8.40
N TYR A 174 -8.12 0.99 -8.72
CA TYR A 174 -9.34 0.47 -8.11
C TYR A 174 -9.68 -0.91 -8.69
N MET A 175 -9.74 -1.01 -10.02
CA MET A 175 -10.25 -2.20 -10.69
C MET A 175 -9.40 -3.43 -10.45
N LYS A 176 -8.06 -3.30 -10.45
CA LYS A 176 -7.18 -4.47 -10.24
C LYS A 176 -7.17 -5.00 -8.81
N LYS A 177 -7.74 -4.25 -7.84
CA LYS A 177 -7.87 -4.65 -6.43
C LYS A 177 -9.28 -5.08 -6.07
N GLU A 178 -10.26 -4.22 -6.37
CA GLU A 178 -11.66 -4.41 -5.97
C GLU A 178 -12.44 -5.28 -6.96
N CYS A 179 -11.98 -5.35 -8.21
CA CYS A 179 -12.56 -6.14 -9.30
C CYS A 179 -11.53 -7.08 -9.94
N ALA A 180 -10.58 -7.57 -9.13
CA ALA A 180 -9.43 -8.34 -9.60
C ALA A 180 -9.80 -9.58 -10.45
N PRO A 181 -10.85 -10.36 -10.12
CA PRO A 181 -11.34 -11.41 -11.02
C PRO A 181 -11.75 -10.87 -12.40
N ALA A 182 -12.60 -9.85 -12.45
CA ALA A 182 -13.11 -9.29 -13.71
C ALA A 182 -12.00 -8.75 -14.62
N CYS A 183 -10.96 -8.14 -14.03
CA CYS A 183 -9.79 -7.67 -14.75
C CYS A 183 -8.69 -8.74 -14.94
N GLN A 184 -8.91 -9.96 -14.45
CA GLN A 184 -7.95 -11.07 -14.50
C GLN A 184 -6.59 -10.76 -13.85
N THR A 185 -6.62 -9.97 -12.76
CA THR A 185 -5.43 -9.46 -12.06
C THR A 185 -5.31 -10.00 -10.63
N CYS A 186 -5.78 -11.21 -10.33
CA CYS A 186 -5.68 -11.77 -8.97
C CYS A 186 -4.23 -11.82 -8.46
N HIS A 187 -3.24 -12.04 -9.33
CA HIS A 187 -1.82 -12.05 -8.95
C HIS A 187 -1.37 -10.69 -8.39
N TRP A 188 -2.03 -9.61 -8.82
CA TRP A 188 -1.78 -8.23 -8.40
C TRP A 188 -2.25 -7.96 -6.95
N LEU A 189 -3.00 -8.88 -6.35
CA LEU A 189 -3.33 -8.84 -4.93
C LEU A 189 -2.14 -9.24 -4.03
N ASP A 190 -1.13 -9.91 -4.58
CA ASP A 190 0.13 -10.13 -3.88
C ASP A 190 0.97 -8.85 -3.96
N ILE A 191 1.18 -8.20 -2.82
CA ILE A 191 2.00 -6.99 -2.72
C ILE A 191 3.38 -7.16 -3.35
N ARG A 192 4.00 -8.34 -3.30
CA ARG A 192 5.36 -8.56 -3.83
C ARG A 192 5.40 -8.56 -5.35
N ILE A 193 4.26 -8.87 -5.99
CA ILE A 193 4.12 -8.84 -7.44
C ILE A 193 3.71 -7.44 -7.89
N ARG A 194 2.76 -6.82 -7.18
CA ARG A 194 2.26 -5.49 -7.49
C ARG A 194 3.31 -4.39 -7.25
N CYS A 195 4.13 -4.60 -6.23
CA CYS A 195 5.03 -3.61 -5.66
C CYS A 195 6.38 -4.27 -5.35
N PRO A 196 7.13 -4.72 -6.37
CA PRO A 196 8.43 -5.32 -6.16
C PRO A 196 9.37 -4.29 -5.54
N PHE A 197 9.99 -4.65 -4.43
CA PHE A 197 11.01 -3.82 -3.80
C PHE A 197 12.32 -3.95 -4.58
N ASP A 198 12.81 -2.85 -5.11
CA ASP A 198 14.11 -2.76 -5.76
C ASP A 198 15.10 -2.10 -4.80
N GLU A 199 16.01 -2.89 -4.24
CA GLU A 199 17.01 -2.44 -3.28
C GLU A 199 17.97 -1.40 -3.87
N SER A 200 18.27 -1.49 -5.17
CA SER A 200 19.17 -0.55 -5.84
C SER A 200 18.52 0.83 -5.99
N LEU A 201 17.26 0.88 -6.46
CA LEU A 201 16.49 2.11 -6.56
C LEU A 201 16.17 2.69 -5.17
N ALA A 202 15.90 1.83 -4.18
CA ALA A 202 15.71 2.26 -2.81
C ALA A 202 16.97 2.95 -2.28
N LYS A 203 18.16 2.38 -2.51
CA LYS A 203 19.41 3.00 -2.07
C LYS A 203 19.65 4.37 -2.72
N GLU A 204 19.40 4.51 -4.01
CA GLU A 204 19.58 5.79 -4.73
C GLU A 204 18.59 6.87 -4.32
N SER A 205 17.38 6.50 -3.88
CA SER A 205 16.32 7.42 -3.48
C SER A 205 16.25 7.70 -1.97
N THR A 206 17.10 7.07 -1.17
CA THR A 206 17.09 7.21 0.30
C THR A 206 17.66 8.55 0.72
N THR A 207 16.86 9.29 1.48
CA THR A 207 17.23 10.57 2.10
C THR A 207 18.15 10.32 3.28
N TRP A 208 19.26 11.07 3.36
CA TRP A 208 20.28 10.95 4.40
C TRP A 208 20.87 9.54 4.51
N SER A 209 21.29 8.97 3.38
CA SER A 209 21.82 7.61 3.32
C SER A 209 23.21 7.45 3.93
N GLU A 210 23.96 8.54 4.14
CA GLU A 210 25.33 8.50 4.66
C GLU A 210 25.42 9.02 6.10
N PRO A 211 26.31 8.45 6.93
CA PRO A 211 26.59 8.98 8.26
C PRO A 211 26.95 10.47 8.24
N GLY A 212 26.30 11.26 9.10
CA GLY A 212 26.52 12.71 9.17
C GLY A 212 25.57 13.57 8.33
N ASP A 213 24.76 13.00 7.45
CA ASP A 213 23.82 13.78 6.64
C ASP A 213 22.71 14.43 7.48
N LEU A 214 22.24 13.73 8.52
CA LEU A 214 21.27 14.26 9.48
C LEU A 214 21.83 15.50 10.18
N ASP A 215 23.04 15.42 10.76
CA ASP A 215 23.69 16.55 11.40
C ASP A 215 23.92 17.70 10.43
N ARG A 216 24.36 17.39 9.20
CA ARG A 216 24.55 18.39 8.15
C ARG A 216 23.25 19.16 7.88
N PHE A 217 22.11 18.46 7.83
CA PHE A 217 20.80 19.07 7.73
C PHE A 217 20.48 19.98 8.93
N PHE A 218 20.53 19.47 10.15
CA PHE A 218 20.19 20.27 11.34
C PHE A 218 21.11 21.50 11.49
N TRP A 219 22.41 21.35 11.24
CA TRP A 219 23.34 22.46 11.22
C TRP A 219 23.01 23.50 10.14
N SER A 220 22.53 23.08 8.97
CA SER A 220 22.09 24.00 7.92
C SER A 220 20.90 24.84 8.37
N VAL A 221 19.94 24.26 9.10
CA VAL A 221 18.77 24.95 9.66
C VAL A 221 19.21 25.93 10.75
N VAL A 222 20.03 25.47 11.70
CA VAL A 222 20.52 26.29 12.83
C VAL A 222 21.37 27.47 12.39
N ARG A 223 22.19 27.30 11.35
CA ARG A 223 23.07 28.36 10.82
C ARG A 223 22.36 29.29 9.84
N ASN A 224 21.10 29.04 9.51
CA ASN A 224 20.34 29.88 8.60
C ASN A 224 19.70 31.05 9.36
N ASP A 225 20.35 32.21 9.31
CA ASP A 225 19.87 33.48 9.90
C ASP A 225 18.43 33.83 9.50
N THR A 226 18.02 33.49 8.28
CA THR A 226 16.66 33.77 7.81
C THR A 226 15.65 32.92 8.55
N VAL A 227 15.90 31.61 8.67
CA VAL A 227 15.06 30.69 9.47
C VAL A 227 15.01 31.16 10.92
N GLY A 228 16.17 31.52 11.49
CA GLY A 228 16.27 32.01 12.87
C GLY A 228 15.40 33.23 13.14
N LYS A 229 15.49 34.25 12.28
CA LYS A 229 14.73 35.50 12.42
C LYS A 229 13.25 35.33 12.10
N LEU A 230 12.91 34.58 11.05
CA LEU A 230 11.52 34.44 10.59
C LEU A 230 10.70 33.59 11.56
N TYR A 231 11.30 32.53 12.11
CA TYR A 231 10.58 31.53 12.88
C TYR A 231 10.91 31.52 14.38
N GLY A 232 11.82 32.37 14.85
CA GLY A 232 12.23 32.40 16.26
C GLY A 232 12.86 31.09 16.70
N LEU A 233 13.82 30.59 15.91
CA LEU A 233 14.47 29.29 16.11
C LEU A 233 15.21 29.23 17.46
N LYS A 234 15.04 28.11 18.16
CA LYS A 234 15.77 27.74 19.38
C LYS A 234 16.23 26.30 19.28
N VAL A 235 17.49 26.05 19.62
CA VAL A 235 18.02 24.70 19.82
C VAL A 235 17.73 24.30 21.25
N LEU A 236 16.81 23.35 21.45
CA LEU A 236 16.48 22.82 22.78
C LEU A 236 17.39 21.66 23.17
N SER A 237 17.84 20.90 22.17
CA SER A 237 18.82 19.83 22.30
C SER A 237 19.55 19.65 20.97
N GLY A 238 20.80 19.22 21.05
CA GLY A 238 21.66 18.94 19.92
C GLY A 238 23.04 18.43 20.37
N PRO A 239 23.87 17.99 19.41
CA PRO A 239 25.16 17.36 19.67
C PRO A 239 26.21 18.31 20.25
N ALA A 240 26.04 19.63 20.13
CA ALA A 240 26.95 20.61 20.74
C ALA A 240 26.45 21.10 22.11
N GLU A 241 25.18 20.86 22.43
CA GLU A 241 24.47 21.41 23.57
C GLU A 241 24.48 20.46 24.76
N ALA A 242 24.55 19.14 24.51
CA ALA A 242 24.58 18.12 25.54
C ALA A 242 25.43 16.91 25.15
N ILE A 243 25.98 16.25 26.16
CA ILE A 243 26.45 14.87 26.08
C ILE A 243 25.51 14.05 26.95
N GLU A 244 24.93 13.01 26.37
CA GLU A 244 24.00 12.12 27.05
C GLU A 244 24.71 11.30 28.14
N PRO A 245 23.98 10.74 29.14
CA PRO A 245 24.59 9.95 30.21
C PRO A 245 25.42 8.74 29.73
N ASP A 246 25.17 8.25 28.52
CA ASP A 246 25.91 7.16 27.88
C ASP A 246 27.14 7.62 27.06
N GLY A 247 27.45 8.93 27.08
CA GLY A 247 28.60 9.53 26.40
C GLY A 247 28.37 9.91 24.94
N ARG A 248 27.17 9.67 24.38
CA ARG A 248 26.84 10.07 23.01
C ARG A 248 26.48 11.57 22.92
N PRO A 249 26.72 12.24 21.77
CA PRO A 249 26.26 13.62 21.55
C PRO A 249 24.73 13.70 21.65
N GLY A 250 24.17 14.77 22.22
CA GLY A 250 22.72 14.96 22.36
C GLY A 250 21.95 14.83 21.05
N SER A 251 20.72 14.30 21.11
CA SER A 251 19.84 14.21 19.92
C SER A 251 19.17 15.55 19.63
N TRP A 252 18.84 15.82 18.36
CA TRP A 252 18.31 17.11 17.94
C TRP A 252 16.87 17.33 18.36
N VAL A 253 16.58 18.45 19.02
CA VAL A 253 15.22 18.99 19.17
C VAL A 253 15.26 20.50 18.92
N LEU A 254 14.67 20.93 17.81
CA LEU A 254 14.54 22.34 17.46
C LEU A 254 13.13 22.85 17.76
N GLN A 255 13.02 24.11 18.17
CA GLN A 255 11.75 24.81 18.38
C GLN A 255 11.68 26.06 17.50
N LEU A 256 10.54 26.26 16.84
CA LEU A 256 10.25 27.38 15.94
C LEU A 256 8.96 28.07 16.41
N ASP A 257 9.06 29.18 17.15
CA ASP A 257 7.93 29.85 17.81
C ASP A 257 6.95 30.58 16.87
N HIS A 258 7.35 30.88 15.64
CA HIS A 258 6.55 31.67 14.68
C HIS A 258 6.34 30.93 13.36
N PHE A 259 6.27 29.60 13.40
CA PHE A 259 6.20 28.77 12.21
C PHE A 259 4.84 28.83 11.49
N LEU A 260 3.76 28.94 12.26
CA LEU A 260 2.41 29.18 11.74
C LEU A 260 1.87 30.52 12.25
N SER A 261 1.05 31.16 11.42
CA SER A 261 0.23 32.29 11.88
C SER A 261 -1.02 31.79 12.62
N ALA A 262 -1.63 32.64 13.44
CA ALA A 262 -2.88 32.33 14.15
C ALA A 262 -4.00 31.91 13.19
N MET A 263 -4.14 32.59 12.04
CA MET A 263 -5.12 32.24 11.00
C MET A 263 -4.89 30.84 10.41
N GLU A 264 -3.64 30.43 10.23
CA GLU A 264 -3.33 29.07 9.75
C GLU A 264 -3.66 28.02 10.80
N CYS A 265 -3.36 28.30 12.07
CA CYS A 265 -3.72 27.45 13.19
C CYS A 265 -5.24 27.25 13.31
N GLU A 266 -6.01 28.34 13.30
CA GLU A 266 -7.46 28.31 13.35
C GLU A 266 -8.05 27.53 12.18
N ARG A 267 -7.56 27.78 10.95
CA ARG A 267 -8.06 27.07 9.78
C ARG A 267 -7.78 25.57 9.84
N LEU A 268 -6.61 25.15 10.32
CA LEU A 268 -6.30 23.72 10.50
C LEU A 268 -7.22 23.06 11.55
N ILE A 269 -7.59 23.77 12.61
CA ILE A 269 -8.55 23.29 13.61
C ILE A 269 -9.93 23.10 12.96
N ASP A 270 -10.42 24.10 12.22
CA ASP A 270 -11.71 24.04 11.51
C ASP A 270 -11.76 22.86 10.53
N LEU A 271 -10.70 22.67 9.74
CA LEU A 271 -10.59 21.53 8.83
C LEU A 271 -10.65 20.18 9.57
N GLY A 272 -10.07 20.09 10.76
CA GLY A 272 -10.19 18.91 11.61
C GLY A 272 -11.63 18.64 12.05
N HIS A 273 -12.39 19.70 12.36
CA HIS A 273 -13.83 19.58 12.67
C HIS A 273 -14.67 19.21 11.44
N GLU A 274 -14.40 19.79 10.27
CA GLU A 274 -15.08 19.48 9.01
C GLU A 274 -14.86 18.02 8.59
N LEU A 275 -13.64 17.49 8.78
CA LEU A 275 -13.34 16.07 8.53
C LEU A 275 -14.01 15.14 9.55
N GLY A 276 -14.26 15.64 10.76
CA GLY A 276 -14.73 14.85 11.89
C GLY A 276 -13.60 14.06 12.55
N PHE A 277 -13.11 14.55 13.69
CA PHE A 277 -12.15 13.83 14.52
C PHE A 277 -12.69 12.46 14.95
N GLN A 278 -11.90 11.41 14.69
CA GLN A 278 -12.21 10.04 15.09
C GLN A 278 -11.20 9.56 16.14
N ARG A 279 -11.60 8.58 16.96
CA ARG A 279 -10.73 8.00 17.98
C ARG A 279 -9.41 7.50 17.35
N SER A 280 -8.27 7.96 17.87
CA SER A 280 -6.95 7.56 17.38
C SER A 280 -6.72 6.06 17.54
N LYS A 281 -6.06 5.44 16.54
CA LYS A 281 -5.67 4.03 16.55
C LYS A 281 -4.16 3.88 16.42
N ASP A 282 -3.63 2.77 16.95
CA ASP A 282 -2.24 2.38 16.79
C ASP A 282 -2.09 1.39 15.63
N ILE A 283 -0.90 1.34 15.04
CA ILE A 283 -0.56 0.49 13.90
C ILE A 283 -0.33 -0.95 14.39
N GLY A 284 -0.97 -1.91 13.74
CA GLY A 284 -0.88 -3.35 13.98
C GLY A 284 -0.01 -4.09 12.95
N ARG A 285 -0.33 -5.35 12.66
CA ARG A 285 0.43 -6.18 11.70
C ARG A 285 0.15 -5.76 10.25
N ILE A 286 1.18 -5.85 9.39
CA ILE A 286 1.02 -5.71 7.93
C ILE A 286 0.37 -6.98 7.39
N LYS A 287 -0.73 -6.83 6.64
CA LYS A 287 -1.43 -7.91 5.94
C LYS A 287 -0.78 -8.20 4.59
N TYR A 288 -1.09 -9.36 4.01
CA TYR A 288 -0.50 -9.78 2.72
C TYR A 288 -0.86 -8.84 1.55
N ASP A 289 -1.94 -8.06 1.68
CA ASP A 289 -2.40 -7.07 0.69
C ASP A 289 -1.71 -5.70 0.84
N GLY A 290 -0.76 -5.58 1.79
CA GLY A 290 -0.05 -4.34 2.11
C GLY A 290 -0.76 -3.41 3.08
N SER A 291 -2.02 -3.67 3.43
CA SER A 291 -2.70 -2.87 4.45
C SER A 291 -2.23 -3.23 5.85
N THR A 292 -2.25 -2.26 6.76
CA THR A 292 -1.87 -2.50 8.15
C THR A 292 -3.13 -2.61 9.02
N GLU A 293 -3.14 -3.55 9.96
CA GLU A 293 -4.17 -3.59 10.99
C GLU A 293 -4.11 -2.32 11.85
N SER A 294 -5.24 -1.93 12.43
CA SER A 294 -5.27 -0.84 13.41
C SER A 294 -6.15 -1.23 14.58
N TYR A 295 -5.74 -0.86 15.79
CA TYR A 295 -6.50 -1.14 17.01
C TYR A 295 -6.55 0.11 17.91
N GLU A 296 -7.64 0.25 18.66
CA GLU A 296 -7.76 1.30 19.65
C GLU A 296 -6.91 0.92 20.88
N SER A 297 -5.89 1.71 21.17
CA SER A 297 -5.03 1.47 22.31
C SER A 297 -5.47 2.26 23.55
N LYS A 298 -5.13 1.72 24.72
CA LYS A 298 -5.27 2.44 26.00
C LYS A 298 -4.11 3.42 26.26
N SER A 299 -3.06 3.37 25.43
CA SER A 299 -1.85 4.20 25.51
C SER A 299 -2.01 5.54 24.79
N ARG A 300 -2.84 5.61 23.75
CA ARG A 300 -3.15 6.83 23.00
C ARG A 300 -4.63 7.14 23.14
N THR A 301 -5.02 8.22 23.82
CA THR A 301 -6.44 8.53 24.11
C THR A 301 -7.04 9.66 23.28
N SER A 302 -6.24 10.26 22.37
CA SER A 302 -6.67 11.35 21.50
C SER A 302 -7.66 10.97 20.40
N SER A 303 -8.10 11.99 19.68
CA SER A 303 -8.78 11.86 18.38
C SER A 303 -7.94 12.45 17.25
N THR A 304 -8.06 11.89 16.05
CA THR A 304 -7.33 12.28 14.85
C THR A 304 -8.23 12.53 13.65
N ALA A 305 -7.80 13.42 12.76
CA ALA A 305 -8.30 13.56 11.41
C ALA A 305 -7.11 13.60 10.43
N TRP A 306 -7.29 13.11 9.20
CA TRP A 306 -6.20 12.99 8.22
C TRP A 306 -6.47 13.85 6.99
N CYS A 307 -5.54 14.74 6.67
CA CYS A 307 -5.61 15.58 5.48
C CYS A 307 -5.09 14.82 4.26
N THR A 308 -5.82 13.79 3.84
CA THR A 308 -5.51 13.03 2.61
C THR A 308 -5.75 13.90 1.37
N GLU A 309 -5.08 13.59 0.26
CA GLU A 309 -5.17 14.38 -0.98
C GLU A 309 -6.60 14.51 -1.53
N SER A 310 -7.45 13.52 -1.30
CA SER A 310 -8.85 13.54 -1.73
C SER A 310 -9.79 14.28 -0.77
N SER A 311 -9.36 14.49 0.48
CA SER A 311 -10.17 15.11 1.54
C SER A 311 -10.34 16.63 1.37
N VAL A 312 -11.30 17.23 2.07
CA VAL A 312 -11.47 18.69 2.11
C VAL A 312 -10.23 19.40 2.67
N CYS A 313 -9.56 18.80 3.66
CA CYS A 313 -8.35 19.36 4.25
C CYS A 313 -7.14 19.32 3.31
N GLY A 314 -6.91 18.21 2.59
CA GLY A 314 -5.78 18.11 1.66
C GLY A 314 -5.90 19.00 0.41
N LYS A 315 -7.11 19.47 0.11
CA LYS A 315 -7.41 20.42 -0.97
C LYS A 315 -7.41 21.88 -0.52
N ASP A 316 -7.30 22.13 0.80
CA ASP A 316 -7.35 23.48 1.34
C ASP A 316 -6.04 24.24 1.09
N VAL A 317 -6.17 25.47 0.60
CA VAL A 317 -5.02 26.30 0.20
C VAL A 317 -4.11 26.70 1.36
N ILE A 318 -4.66 26.81 2.58
CA ILE A 318 -3.88 27.12 3.78
C ILE A 318 -3.08 25.89 4.20
N GLN A 319 -3.72 24.72 4.22
CA GLN A 319 -3.05 23.47 4.51
C GLN A 319 -1.88 23.22 3.53
N GLN A 320 -2.10 23.43 2.23
CA GLN A 320 -1.06 23.25 1.21
C GLN A 320 0.12 24.22 1.41
N LYS A 321 -0.13 25.48 1.79
CA LYS A 321 0.94 26.44 2.11
C LYS A 321 1.76 26.03 3.33
N VAL A 322 1.11 25.48 4.36
CA VAL A 322 1.80 24.95 5.55
C VAL A 322 2.70 23.78 5.17
N ILE A 323 2.19 22.85 4.34
CA ILE A 323 2.98 21.74 3.83
C ILE A 323 4.18 22.20 2.99
N GLN A 324 3.97 23.14 2.07
CA GLN A 324 5.06 23.72 1.28
C GLN A 324 6.12 24.39 2.16
N ARG A 325 5.71 25.04 3.25
CA ARG A 325 6.64 25.63 4.23
C ARG A 325 7.44 24.57 4.96
N ILE A 326 6.82 23.44 5.32
CA ILE A 326 7.51 22.30 5.92
C ILE A 326 8.55 21.75 4.94
N GLU A 327 8.16 21.47 3.69
CA GLU A 327 9.06 21.02 2.63
C GLU A 327 10.25 21.97 2.43
N GLN A 328 10.00 23.28 2.42
CA GLN A 328 11.05 24.30 2.34
C GLN A 328 11.96 24.34 3.57
N LEU A 329 11.46 24.01 4.78
CA LEU A 329 12.29 23.95 5.98
C LEU A 329 13.18 22.71 5.96
N ILE A 330 12.60 21.55 5.63
CA ILE A 330 13.28 20.25 5.77
C ILE A 330 14.11 19.86 4.54
N GLN A 331 13.87 20.49 3.38
CA GLN A 331 14.54 20.20 2.11
C GLN A 331 14.40 18.73 1.66
N ILE A 332 13.28 18.09 2.02
CA ILE A 332 12.89 16.74 1.61
C ILE A 332 11.59 16.86 0.81
N PRO A 333 11.49 16.23 -0.37
CA PRO A 333 10.30 16.32 -1.22
C PRO A 333 9.02 15.90 -0.51
N ILE A 334 7.91 16.53 -0.88
CA ILE A 334 6.60 16.21 -0.32
C ILE A 334 6.18 14.74 -0.50
N ASN A 335 6.72 14.06 -1.50
CA ASN A 335 6.49 12.64 -1.75
C ASN A 335 6.91 11.75 -0.58
N ASN A 336 7.89 12.19 0.23
CA ASN A 336 8.33 11.48 1.43
C ASN A 336 7.37 11.66 2.63
N SER A 337 6.43 12.59 2.56
CA SER A 337 5.56 12.93 3.68
C SER A 337 4.30 12.08 3.67
N GLU A 338 3.91 11.60 4.84
CA GLU A 338 2.55 11.16 5.11
C GLU A 338 1.54 12.33 4.95
N ALA A 339 0.25 12.01 4.90
CA ALA A 339 -0.80 13.00 5.03
C ALA A 339 -0.71 13.69 6.41
N LEU A 340 -0.93 15.00 6.46
CA LEU A 340 -0.91 15.75 7.72
C LEU A 340 -1.96 15.17 8.68
N GLN A 341 -1.53 14.75 9.86
CA GLN A 341 -2.41 14.24 10.89
C GLN A 341 -2.78 15.39 11.83
N LEU A 342 -4.06 15.76 11.86
CA LEU A 342 -4.62 16.69 12.84
C LEU A 342 -4.98 15.92 14.11
N LEU A 343 -4.70 16.52 15.27
CA LEU A 343 -4.87 15.91 16.59
C LEU A 343 -5.75 16.78 17.47
N ARG A 344 -6.63 16.13 18.24
CA ARG A 344 -7.41 16.75 19.32
C ARG A 344 -7.26 15.94 20.61
N TYR A 345 -6.91 16.62 21.69
CA TYR A 345 -6.85 16.09 23.04
C TYR A 345 -7.81 16.88 23.93
N GLU A 346 -8.83 16.21 24.44
CA GLU A 346 -9.71 16.70 25.50
C GLU A 346 -9.00 16.64 26.87
N GLU A 347 -9.60 17.23 27.91
CA GLU A 347 -9.10 17.10 29.28
C GLU A 347 -8.86 15.64 29.68
N ASN A 348 -7.74 15.40 30.36
CA ASN A 348 -7.19 14.10 30.76
C ASN A 348 -6.75 13.18 29.62
N GLN A 349 -6.89 13.57 28.34
CA GLN A 349 -6.33 12.78 27.24
C GLN A 349 -4.82 12.98 27.12
N TYR A 350 -4.14 11.93 26.67
CA TYR A 350 -2.68 11.82 26.64
C TYR A 350 -2.24 10.88 25.51
N TYR A 351 -0.93 10.81 25.29
CA TYR A 351 -0.29 9.73 24.57
C TYR A 351 0.97 9.32 25.33
N LYS A 352 1.01 8.09 25.82
CA LYS A 352 2.16 7.54 26.56
C LYS A 352 3.43 7.55 25.71
N VAL A 353 4.56 7.35 26.39
CA VAL A 353 5.88 7.24 25.76
C VAL A 353 5.83 6.27 24.58
N HIS A 354 6.22 6.76 23.42
CA HIS A 354 6.27 6.05 22.16
C HIS A 354 7.38 6.65 21.29
N HIS A 355 7.58 6.03 20.12
CA HIS A 355 8.52 6.48 19.12
C HIS A 355 7.82 6.57 17.76
N ASP A 356 8.22 7.56 16.94
CA ASP A 356 7.63 7.76 15.61
C ASP A 356 8.17 6.78 14.57
N TYR A 357 9.44 6.38 14.68
CA TYR A 357 10.00 5.18 14.04
C TYR A 357 9.13 3.94 14.29
N THR A 358 8.88 3.18 13.23
CA THR A 358 8.29 1.84 13.33
C THR A 358 9.17 0.84 12.58
N PRO A 359 9.63 -0.24 13.24
CA PRO A 359 10.42 -1.28 12.59
C PRO A 359 9.70 -1.96 11.43
N LEU A 360 8.35 -1.89 11.40
CA LEU A 360 7.54 -2.47 10.32
C LEU A 360 7.79 -1.79 8.97
N HIS A 361 8.19 -0.51 8.95
CA HIS A 361 8.46 0.21 7.71
C HIS A 361 9.90 0.02 7.20
N ALA A 362 10.81 -0.58 7.98
CA ALA A 362 12.21 -0.75 7.55
C ALA A 362 12.36 -1.59 6.27
N GLY A 363 11.43 -2.53 6.04
CA GLY A 363 11.35 -3.34 4.82
C GLY A 363 10.36 -2.80 3.76
N SER A 364 9.79 -1.60 3.95
CA SER A 364 8.83 -1.03 3.02
C SER A 364 9.49 -0.11 2.00
N MET A 365 8.77 0.19 0.91
CA MET A 365 9.28 1.07 -0.13
C MET A 365 9.55 2.49 0.36
N ALA A 366 8.71 3.03 1.24
CA ALA A 366 8.95 4.34 1.83
C ALA A 366 10.05 4.31 2.89
N GLY A 367 10.28 3.16 3.51
CA GLY A 367 11.21 3.04 4.60
C GLY A 367 10.71 3.68 5.88
N VAL A 368 11.60 3.81 6.85
CA VAL A 368 11.24 4.32 8.18
C VAL A 368 10.96 5.82 8.15
N ARG A 369 10.19 6.30 9.13
CA ARG A 369 10.08 7.73 9.43
C ARG A 369 11.42 8.20 9.98
N ILE A 370 12.00 9.21 9.35
CA ILE A 370 13.32 9.78 9.71
C ILE A 370 13.20 11.11 10.43
N LEU A 371 12.09 11.82 10.27
CA LEU A 371 11.91 13.18 10.77
C LEU A 371 10.44 13.43 11.14
N THR A 372 10.23 14.17 12.22
CA THR A 372 8.90 14.63 12.63
C THR A 372 8.88 16.14 12.75
N VAL A 373 7.87 16.77 12.15
CA VAL A 373 7.49 18.16 12.41
C VAL A 373 6.16 18.16 13.15
N PHE A 374 6.17 18.61 14.40
CA PHE A 374 4.97 18.70 15.23
C PHE A 374 4.57 20.15 15.40
N LEU A 375 3.30 20.44 15.13
CA LEU A 375 2.73 21.78 15.12
C LEU A 375 1.75 21.93 16.29
N TYR A 376 1.90 22.99 17.07
CA TYR A 376 0.94 23.38 18.09
C TYR A 376 -0.04 24.41 17.51
N LEU A 377 -1.32 24.08 17.52
CA LEU A 377 -2.36 24.89 16.87
C LEU A 377 -3.09 25.82 17.85
N ASN A 378 -2.97 25.59 19.15
CA ASN A 378 -3.52 26.49 20.16
C ASN A 378 -2.75 26.42 21.49
N ASP A 379 -2.95 27.44 22.30
CA ASP A 379 -2.53 27.54 23.70
C ASP A 379 -3.54 28.29 24.58
N ASP A 380 -4.62 28.80 23.99
CA ASP A 380 -5.64 29.55 24.72
C ASP A 380 -6.34 28.67 25.76
N HIS A 381 -6.39 29.18 27.00
CA HIS A 381 -6.92 28.52 28.19
C HIS A 381 -6.36 27.11 28.50
N LEU A 382 -5.26 26.71 27.87
CA LEU A 382 -4.69 25.37 27.95
C LEU A 382 -3.72 25.22 29.14
N GLU A 383 -3.93 24.21 29.98
CA GLU A 383 -2.97 23.75 31.01
C GLU A 383 -2.57 22.29 30.73
N GLY A 384 -1.31 21.94 30.99
CA GLY A 384 -0.76 20.63 30.64
C GLY A 384 -0.50 20.46 29.14
N GLY A 385 -0.59 19.23 28.64
CA GLY A 385 -0.52 18.95 27.19
C GLY A 385 0.87 19.08 26.55
N GLY A 386 1.94 19.27 27.31
CA GLY A 386 3.30 19.37 26.77
C GLY A 386 3.78 18.12 26.04
N THR A 387 4.67 18.29 25.06
CA THR A 387 5.42 17.18 24.46
C THR A 387 6.70 16.98 25.26
N ASN A 388 6.84 15.83 25.90
CA ASN A 388 7.96 15.50 26.78
C ASN A 388 8.85 14.43 26.14
N PHE A 389 10.16 14.64 26.18
CA PHE A 389 11.22 13.74 25.75
C PHE A 389 11.96 13.24 27.01
N PRO A 390 11.57 12.09 27.59
CA PRO A 390 12.11 11.65 28.88
C PRO A 390 13.63 11.45 28.86
N ALA A 391 14.16 10.91 27.76
CA ALA A 391 15.57 10.60 27.61
C ALA A 391 16.45 11.82 27.34
N ILE A 392 15.89 12.93 26.83
CA ILE A 392 16.62 14.17 26.56
C ILE A 392 16.50 15.08 27.78
N HIS A 393 17.15 14.70 28.88
CA HIS A 393 17.12 15.44 30.16
C HIS A 393 15.70 15.82 30.65
N ASN A 394 14.72 14.97 30.38
CA ASN A 394 13.31 15.23 30.66
C ASN A 394 12.77 16.54 30.03
N LEU A 395 13.29 16.90 28.87
CA LEU A 395 12.90 18.08 28.10
C LEU A 395 11.39 18.07 27.85
N THR A 396 10.73 19.18 28.17
CA THR A 396 9.29 19.35 27.90
C THR A 396 9.06 20.62 27.12
N VAL A 397 8.43 20.50 25.95
CA VAL A 397 7.98 21.63 25.15
C VAL A 397 6.52 21.89 25.45
N VAL A 398 6.25 23.08 26.01
CA VAL A 398 4.89 23.53 26.32
C VAL A 398 4.17 23.94 25.02
N PRO A 399 2.88 23.64 24.86
CA PRO A 399 2.11 24.11 23.71
C PRO A 399 2.11 25.63 23.63
N LYS A 400 2.27 26.15 22.41
CA LYS A 400 2.14 27.57 22.11
C LYS A 400 1.57 27.70 20.72
N GLN A 401 0.52 28.51 20.51
CA GLN A 401 -0.07 28.65 19.18
C GLN A 401 1.00 29.12 18.18
N GLY A 402 1.08 28.43 17.05
CA GLY A 402 2.02 28.75 15.96
C GLY A 402 3.43 28.19 16.15
N ARG A 403 3.71 27.53 17.27
CA ARG A 403 4.97 26.83 17.50
C ARG A 403 5.04 25.54 16.71
N ALA A 404 6.19 25.29 16.09
CA ALA A 404 6.58 23.97 15.63
C ALA A 404 7.77 23.45 16.44
N ILE A 405 7.88 22.13 16.56
CA ILE A 405 9.11 21.45 16.98
C ILE A 405 9.51 20.41 15.94
N LEU A 406 10.81 20.21 15.80
CA LEU A 406 11.44 19.39 14.77
C LEU A 406 12.50 18.50 15.41
N TRP A 407 12.40 17.18 15.20
CA TRP A 407 13.37 16.21 15.72
C TRP A 407 13.48 15.00 14.78
N PRO A 408 14.64 14.31 14.75
CA PRO A 408 14.83 13.11 13.97
C PRO A 408 14.28 11.88 14.68
N SER A 409 13.98 10.83 13.93
CA SER A 409 13.63 9.50 14.47
C SER A 409 14.78 8.49 14.39
N VAL A 410 15.88 8.87 13.73
CA VAL A 410 17.00 7.98 13.40
C VAL A 410 18.34 8.55 13.84
N LEU A 411 19.34 7.67 13.98
CA LEU A 411 20.69 8.03 14.36
C LEU A 411 21.42 8.74 13.21
N ASN A 412 22.30 9.67 13.58
CA ASN A 412 23.18 10.35 12.63
C ASN A 412 24.30 9.44 12.10
N ASP A 413 24.89 8.63 12.98
CA ASP A 413 26.07 7.81 12.66
C ASP A 413 25.69 6.48 11.99
N GLU A 414 24.44 6.05 12.17
CA GLU A 414 23.86 4.83 11.59
C GLU A 414 22.52 5.16 10.92
N PRO A 415 22.53 5.68 9.68
CA PRO A 415 21.32 6.05 8.96
C PRO A 415 20.25 4.94 8.93
N GLY A 416 18.99 5.33 9.13
CA GLY A 416 17.86 4.40 9.17
C GLY A 416 17.73 3.56 10.44
N GLN A 417 18.68 3.63 11.37
CA GLN A 417 18.56 3.01 12.70
C GLN A 417 17.86 3.95 13.69
N ILE A 418 16.97 3.39 14.51
CA ILE A 418 16.18 4.13 15.50
C ILE A 418 17.06 4.91 16.51
N ASP A 419 16.72 6.18 16.75
CA ASP A 419 17.28 6.95 17.87
C ASP A 419 16.32 6.96 19.07
N VAL A 420 16.46 5.96 19.93
CA VAL A 420 15.62 5.75 21.14
C VAL A 420 15.56 6.96 22.08
N ARG A 421 16.49 7.91 21.99
CA ARG A 421 16.46 9.12 22.82
C ARG A 421 15.30 10.05 22.47
N THR A 422 14.80 9.94 21.25
CA THR A 422 13.67 10.74 20.76
C THR A 422 12.30 10.10 21.05
N GLU A 423 12.28 9.05 21.88
CA GLU A 423 11.05 8.62 22.55
C GLU A 423 10.40 9.81 23.24
N HIS A 424 9.10 9.96 23.04
CA HIS A 424 8.36 11.11 23.51
C HIS A 424 6.92 10.75 23.87
N GLN A 425 6.28 11.65 24.60
CA GLN A 425 4.91 11.51 25.05
C GLN A 425 4.17 12.85 24.97
N ALA A 426 2.85 12.78 24.78
CA ALA A 426 1.97 13.90 25.04
C ALA A 426 1.49 13.80 26.49
N LEU A 427 1.94 14.72 27.33
CA LEU A 427 1.49 14.85 28.71
C LEU A 427 -0.03 15.09 28.74
N PRO A 428 -0.73 14.68 29.81
CA PRO A 428 -2.16 14.91 29.94
C PRO A 428 -2.53 16.39 29.80
N VAL A 429 -3.64 16.66 29.12
CA VAL A 429 -4.28 17.98 29.16
C VAL A 429 -4.95 18.13 30.53
N GLU A 430 -4.54 19.11 31.31
CA GLU A 430 -5.08 19.35 32.67
C GLU A 430 -6.32 20.24 32.62
N ARG A 431 -6.35 21.21 31.70
CA ARG A 431 -7.50 22.09 31.44
C ARG A 431 -7.55 22.52 29.98
N GLY A 432 -8.75 22.59 29.40
CA GLY A 432 -8.96 23.04 28.03
C GLY A 432 -8.83 21.92 26.99
N VAL A 433 -8.64 22.29 25.72
CA VAL A 433 -8.51 21.33 24.61
C VAL A 433 -7.23 21.64 23.85
N LYS A 434 -6.36 20.65 23.64
CA LYS A 434 -5.15 20.80 22.83
C LYS A 434 -5.42 20.35 21.39
N TYR A 435 -5.11 21.22 20.45
CA TYR A 435 -5.03 20.93 19.03
C TYR A 435 -3.59 20.96 18.55
N ALA A 436 -3.23 19.97 17.75
CA ALA A 436 -1.89 19.84 17.18
C ALA A 436 -1.94 19.20 15.80
N ALA A 437 -0.81 19.17 15.09
CA ALA A 437 -0.66 18.39 13.88
C ALA A 437 0.72 17.72 13.77
N ASN A 438 0.75 16.52 13.20
CA ASN A 438 1.98 15.79 12.89
C ASN A 438 2.21 15.74 11.38
N ALA A 439 3.40 16.12 10.96
CA ALA A 439 3.96 15.77 9.66
C ALA A 439 5.10 14.76 9.86
N TRP A 440 4.87 13.53 9.42
CA TRP A 440 5.87 12.46 9.44
C TRP A 440 6.50 12.32 8.07
N ILE A 441 7.84 12.26 8.06
CA ILE A 441 8.64 12.23 6.85
C ILE A 441 9.42 10.91 6.80
N HIS A 442 9.28 10.20 5.70
CA HIS A 442 9.95 8.94 5.42
C HIS A 442 11.29 9.14 4.71
N GLU A 443 12.18 8.16 4.80
CA GLU A 443 13.46 8.19 4.10
C GLU A 443 13.32 8.13 2.56
N ARG A 444 12.24 7.54 2.03
CA ARG A 444 11.95 7.44 0.59
C ARG A 444 10.53 7.89 0.26
N ASP A 445 10.18 7.86 -1.02
CA ASP A 445 8.84 8.17 -1.53
C ASP A 445 7.77 7.32 -0.84
N PHE A 446 6.89 7.99 -0.09
CA PHE A 446 5.75 7.42 0.62
C PHE A 446 4.48 7.43 -0.26
N ARG A 447 4.27 8.52 -1.01
CA ARG A 447 3.01 8.76 -1.72
C ARG A 447 2.81 7.90 -2.94
N THR A 448 3.86 7.70 -3.74
CA THR A 448 3.76 6.91 -4.98
C THR A 448 3.40 5.46 -4.67
N PRO A 449 4.09 4.75 -3.74
CA PRO A 449 3.66 3.45 -3.24
C PRO A 449 2.23 3.42 -2.71
N LEU A 450 1.84 4.41 -1.89
CA LEU A 450 0.51 4.49 -1.31
C LEU A 450 -0.57 4.59 -2.41
N HIS A 451 -0.35 5.40 -3.44
CA HIS A 451 -1.27 5.56 -4.58
C HIS A 451 -1.35 4.28 -5.43
N MET A 452 -0.26 3.54 -5.57
CA MET A 452 -0.28 2.19 -6.17
C MET A 452 -0.94 1.14 -5.26
N GLY A 453 -1.33 1.53 -4.05
CA GLY A 453 -1.98 0.71 -3.04
C GLY A 453 -1.02 -0.25 -2.36
N CYS A 454 0.28 -0.03 -2.47
CA CYS A 454 1.32 -0.97 -2.11
C CYS A 454 1.56 -1.14 -0.61
N GLY A 455 0.80 -0.46 0.24
CA GLY A 455 1.16 -0.38 1.65
C GLY A 455 2.45 0.42 1.85
N VAL A 456 2.66 0.89 3.07
CA VAL A 456 3.82 1.68 3.47
C VAL A 456 4.30 1.27 4.84
#